data_AF-A0A1B6GCQ7-F1
#
_entry.id   AF-A0A1B6GCQ7-F1
#
_cell.length_a   1.000
_cell.length_b   1.000
_cell.length_c   1.000
_cell.angle_alpha   90.00
_cell.angle_beta   90.00
_cell.angle_gamma   90.00
#
_symmetry.space_group_name_H-M   'P 1'
#
loop_
_entity.id
_entity.type
_entity.pdbx_description
1 polymer ?
#
loop_
_entity_poly.entity_id
_entity_poly.type
_entity_poly.pdbx_seq_one_letter_code
_entity_poly.pdbx_strand_id
1 'polypeptide(L)'
;SHNEEWPFFNQIKKQLRFYGVSAVFGFELLHPQVVRTLQLLVPLILPPFPESVLILVVDLRNRFTEYQKQSLPPNSLGKIFLQEHFGPYFDQKELRDTINQIGARCILINPELGDLASDTLHTTSRLP
;
A
#
# COMPACT_ATOMS: atom_id res chain seq x y z
N SER A 1 30.43 6.51 -10.97
CA SER A 1 29.30 7.02 -11.78
C SER A 1 28.06 6.97 -10.91
N HIS A 2 27.39 8.10 -10.71
CA HIS A 2 26.26 8.21 -9.81
C HIS A 2 25.12 7.30 -10.26
N ASN A 3 24.84 6.23 -9.51
CA ASN A 3 23.53 5.59 -9.51
C ASN A 3 22.55 6.64 -8.99
N GLU A 4 21.99 7.46 -9.87
CA GLU A 4 20.88 8.33 -9.50
C GLU A 4 19.71 7.42 -9.14
N GLU A 5 19.57 7.16 -7.84
CA GLU A 5 18.38 6.52 -7.31
C GLU A 5 17.15 7.28 -7.80
N TRP A 6 16.13 6.52 -8.21
CA TRP A 6 14.90 7.04 -8.79
C TRP A 6 14.32 8.16 -7.92
N PRO A 7 13.97 9.33 -8.48
CA PRO A 7 13.46 10.47 -7.70
C PRO A 7 12.29 10.11 -6.78
N PHE A 8 11.41 9.23 -7.25
CA PHE A 8 10.31 8.64 -6.46
C PHE A 8 10.80 7.95 -5.18
N PHE A 9 11.83 7.10 -5.29
CA PHE A 9 12.39 6.36 -4.16
C PHE A 9 13.06 7.29 -3.15
N ASN A 10 13.78 8.30 -3.64
CA ASN A 10 14.40 9.33 -2.80
C ASN A 10 13.37 10.15 -2.02
N GLN A 11 12.24 10.47 -2.66
CA GLN A 11 11.16 11.18 -2.00
C GLN A 11 10.54 10.36 -0.86
N ILE A 12 10.29 9.07 -1.07
CA ILE A 12 9.76 8.18 -0.01
C ILE A 12 10.73 8.09 1.16
N LYS A 13 12.03 7.85 0.89
CA LYS A 13 13.05 7.82 1.94
C LYS A 13 13.11 9.12 2.74
N LYS A 14 13.00 10.26 2.06
CA LYS A 14 12.93 11.57 2.69
C LYS A 14 11.70 11.65 3.61
N GLN A 15 10.52 11.26 3.12
CA GLN A 15 9.29 11.31 3.90
C GLN A 15 9.34 10.40 5.14
N LEU A 16 9.79 9.16 4.99
CA LEU A 16 9.98 8.23 6.10
C LEU A 16 10.98 8.77 7.12
N ARG A 17 12.11 9.34 6.68
CA ARG A 17 13.12 9.90 7.57
C ARG A 17 12.64 11.12 8.37
N PHE A 18 11.94 12.04 7.71
CA PHE A 18 11.60 13.34 8.33
C PHE A 18 10.23 13.37 8.99
N TYR A 19 9.25 12.63 8.46
CA TYR A 19 7.87 12.63 8.96
C TYR A 19 7.46 11.30 9.60
N GLY A 20 8.27 10.25 9.48
CA GLY A 20 7.92 8.92 9.98
C GLY A 20 6.80 8.23 9.20
N VAL A 21 6.27 8.85 8.12
CA VAL A 21 5.18 8.28 7.33
C VAL A 21 5.31 8.65 5.86
N SER A 22 4.97 7.73 4.98
CA SER A 22 4.87 7.93 3.54
C SER A 22 3.69 7.13 2.99
N ALA A 23 2.95 7.71 2.04
CA ALA A 23 1.84 7.04 1.37
C ALA A 23 2.09 6.95 -0.14
N VAL A 24 1.82 5.79 -0.72
CA VAL A 24 1.92 5.52 -2.17
C VAL A 24 0.55 5.15 -2.67
N PHE A 25 -0.05 6.04 -3.46
CA PHE A 25 -1.36 5.84 -4.07
C PHE A 25 -1.23 5.19 -5.44
N GLY A 26 -2.16 4.28 -5.78
CA GLY A 26 -2.12 3.54 -7.04
C GLY A 26 -0.95 2.57 -7.11
N PHE A 27 -0.65 1.87 -6.01
CA PHE A 27 0.49 0.97 -5.91
C PHE A 27 0.47 -0.12 -7.00
N GLU A 28 -0.72 -0.58 -7.40
CA GLU A 28 -0.90 -1.53 -8.49
C GLU A 28 -0.41 -1.01 -9.84
N LEU A 29 -0.39 0.30 -10.04
CA LEU A 29 0.03 0.93 -11.30
C LEU A 29 1.55 1.07 -11.41
N LEU A 30 2.30 0.76 -10.35
CA LEU A 30 3.75 0.88 -10.36
C LEU A 30 4.39 -0.17 -11.27
N HIS A 31 5.42 0.25 -11.99
CA HIS A 31 6.25 -0.67 -12.77
C HIS A 31 6.88 -1.75 -11.85
N PRO A 32 6.91 -3.03 -12.25
CA PRO A 32 7.44 -4.12 -11.41
C PRO A 32 8.84 -3.89 -10.84
N GLN A 33 9.72 -3.19 -11.57
CA GLN A 33 11.06 -2.85 -11.07
C GLN A 33 11.03 -1.83 -9.91
N VAL A 34 10.05 -0.91 -9.91
CA VAL A 34 9.85 0.04 -8.81
C VAL A 34 9.35 -0.69 -7.57
N VAL A 35 8.41 -1.64 -7.74
CA VAL A 35 7.91 -2.50 -6.66
C VAL A 35 9.05 -3.26 -5.97
N ARG A 36 9.97 -3.85 -6.74
CA ARG A 36 11.17 -4.51 -6.19
C ARG A 36 12.04 -3.57 -5.37
N THR A 37 12.20 -2.34 -5.84
CA THR A 37 13.03 -1.35 -5.13
C THR A 37 12.35 -0.92 -3.82
N LEU A 38 11.03 -0.81 -3.80
CA LEU A 38 10.27 -0.51 -2.57
C LEU A 38 10.43 -1.58 -1.48
N GLN A 39 10.65 -2.85 -1.83
CA GLN A 39 10.91 -3.90 -0.84
C GLN A 39 12.15 -3.62 0.01
N LEU A 40 13.13 -2.89 -0.53
CA LEU A 40 14.34 -2.50 0.19
C LEU A 40 14.06 -1.53 1.36
N LEU A 41 12.90 -0.88 1.37
CA LEU A 41 12.49 0.04 2.45
C LEU A 41 11.83 -0.68 3.62
N VAL A 42 11.36 -1.90 3.41
CA VAL A 42 10.56 -2.65 4.40
C VAL A 42 11.13 -4.03 4.74
N PRO A 43 12.47 -4.24 4.83
CA PRO A 43 13.02 -5.54 5.15
C PRO A 43 12.55 -6.00 6.54
N LEU A 44 12.25 -7.29 6.67
CA LEU A 44 11.79 -7.89 7.94
C LEU A 44 12.87 -7.83 9.03
N ILE A 45 14.14 -7.80 8.62
CA ILE A 45 15.30 -7.76 9.51
C ILE A 45 15.98 -6.41 9.30
N LEU A 46 16.06 -5.62 10.37
CA LEU A 46 16.71 -4.30 10.40
C LEU A 46 16.14 -3.32 9.35
N PRO A 47 14.85 -2.92 9.48
CA PRO A 47 14.28 -1.89 8.62
C PRO A 47 15.10 -0.60 8.70
N PRO A 48 15.38 0.06 7.55
CA PRO A 48 16.14 1.31 7.53
C PRO A 48 15.39 2.47 8.23
N PHE A 49 14.10 2.30 8.47
CA PHE A 49 13.21 3.24 9.14
C PHE A 49 12.33 2.49 10.17
N PRO A 50 12.86 2.12 11.35
CA PRO A 50 12.20 1.19 12.28
C PRO A 50 10.93 1.75 12.96
N GLU A 51 10.79 3.07 13.04
CA GLU A 51 9.65 3.76 13.66
C GLU A 51 8.80 4.50 12.62
N SER A 52 8.79 3.98 11.39
CA SER A 52 8.11 4.64 10.28
C SER A 52 7.09 3.74 9.60
N VAL A 53 6.07 4.36 9.02
CA VAL A 53 4.95 3.67 8.36
C VAL A 53 4.95 3.99 6.87
N LEU A 54 5.06 2.95 6.04
CA LEU A 54 4.81 3.03 4.61
C LEU A 54 3.39 2.52 4.33
N ILE A 55 2.53 3.39 3.82
CA ILE A 55 1.15 3.07 3.45
C ILE A 55 1.10 2.85 1.94
N LEU A 56 0.66 1.67 1.51
CA LEU A 56 0.42 1.36 0.11
C LEU A 56 -1.08 1.30 -0.13
N VAL A 57 -1.58 2.16 -1.01
CA VAL A 57 -3.01 2.23 -1.35
C VAL A 57 -3.20 1.59 -2.71
N VAL A 58 -4.08 0.59 -2.74
CA VAL A 58 -4.41 -0.19 -3.94
C VAL A 58 -5.87 0.02 -4.28
N ASP A 59 -6.15 0.35 -5.55
CA ASP A 59 -7.51 0.34 -6.06
C ASP A 59 -7.89 -1.06 -6.58
N LEU A 60 -8.75 -1.75 -5.83
CA LEU A 60 -9.27 -3.06 -6.20
C LEU A 60 -10.31 -3.00 -7.33
N ARG A 61 -10.77 -1.80 -7.69
CA ARG A 61 -11.82 -1.54 -8.69
C ARG A 61 -13.03 -2.47 -8.45
N ASN A 62 -13.59 -3.01 -9.54
CA ASN A 62 -14.69 -3.97 -9.50
C ASN A 62 -14.20 -5.44 -9.52
N ARG A 63 -12.96 -5.70 -9.09
CA ARG A 63 -12.39 -7.06 -9.20
C ARG A 63 -13.11 -8.08 -8.33
N PHE A 64 -13.58 -7.65 -7.16
CA PHE A 64 -14.25 -8.50 -6.18
C PHE A 64 -15.73 -8.14 -6.07
N THR A 65 -16.57 -9.17 -5.93
CA THR A 65 -17.99 -8.99 -5.63
C THR A 65 -18.18 -8.53 -4.18
N GLU A 66 -19.33 -7.92 -3.86
CA GLU A 66 -19.64 -7.52 -2.48
C GLU A 66 -19.60 -8.71 -1.51
N TYR A 67 -20.09 -9.88 -1.95
CA TYR A 67 -19.97 -11.10 -1.17
C TYR A 67 -18.52 -11.46 -0.86
N GLN A 68 -17.60 -11.34 -1.82
CA GLN A 68 -16.18 -11.60 -1.60
C GLN A 68 -15.55 -10.59 -0.66
N LYS A 69 -15.90 -9.30 -0.79
CA LYS A 69 -15.41 -8.23 0.11
C LYS A 69 -15.83 -8.46 1.57
N GLN A 70 -17.01 -9.06 1.80
CA GLN A 70 -17.52 -9.38 3.13
C GLN A 70 -17.01 -10.72 3.69
N SER A 71 -16.79 -11.71 2.82
CA SER A 71 -16.44 -13.07 3.23
C SER A 71 -14.94 -13.34 3.34
N LEU A 72 -14.10 -12.56 2.65
CA LEU A 72 -12.65 -12.73 2.68
C LEU A 72 -11.97 -11.65 3.52
N PRO A 73 -10.94 -12.01 4.31
CA PRO A 73 -10.20 -11.01 5.06
C PRO A 73 -9.42 -10.07 4.12
N PRO A 74 -9.20 -8.79 4.48
CA PRO A 74 -8.51 -7.82 3.63
C PRO A 74 -7.15 -8.27 3.12
N ASN A 75 -6.36 -8.96 3.95
CA ASN A 75 -5.08 -9.52 3.55
C ASN A 75 -5.23 -10.53 2.40
N SER A 76 -6.28 -11.37 2.41
CA SER A 76 -6.52 -12.33 1.31
C SER A 76 -6.94 -11.62 0.03
N LEU A 77 -7.79 -10.61 0.12
CA LEU A 77 -8.20 -9.79 -1.03
C LEU A 77 -6.99 -9.12 -1.69
N GLY A 78 -6.16 -8.45 -0.89
CA GLY A 78 -4.92 -7.82 -1.36
C GLY A 78 -3.96 -8.83 -1.96
N LYS A 79 -3.77 -10.00 -1.32
CA LYS A 79 -2.91 -11.08 -1.85
C LYS A 79 -3.38 -11.57 -3.22
N ILE A 80 -4.66 -11.90 -3.36
CA ILE A 80 -5.23 -12.39 -4.62
C ILE A 80 -5.02 -11.34 -5.72
N PHE A 81 -5.40 -10.09 -5.43
CA PHE A 81 -5.30 -9.00 -6.40
C PHE A 81 -3.86 -8.75 -6.87
N LEU A 82 -2.92 -8.63 -5.92
CA LEU A 82 -1.51 -8.38 -6.24
C LEU A 82 -0.85 -9.57 -6.93
N GLN A 83 -1.27 -10.81 -6.61
CA GLN A 83 -0.79 -12.00 -7.32
C GLN A 83 -1.23 -11.99 -8.79
N GLU A 84 -2.48 -11.63 -9.07
CA GLU A 84 -2.97 -11.51 -10.45
C GLU A 84 -2.27 -10.38 -11.20
N HIS A 85 -2.06 -9.23 -10.53
CA HIS A 85 -1.50 -8.04 -11.18
C HIS A 85 0.01 -8.13 -11.43
N PHE A 86 0.77 -8.61 -10.44
CA PHE A 86 2.23 -8.70 -10.52
C PHE A 86 2.74 -10.08 -10.90
N GLY A 87 1.91 -11.12 -10.83
CA GLY A 87 2.27 -12.51 -11.15
C GLY A 87 3.04 -12.70 -12.46
N PRO A 88 2.65 -12.05 -13.58
CA PRO A 88 3.38 -12.18 -14.84
C PRO A 88 4.82 -11.65 -14.84
N TYR A 89 5.19 -10.82 -13.86
CA TYR A 89 6.46 -10.07 -13.84
C TYR A 89 7.44 -10.52 -12.77
N PHE A 90 7.03 -11.44 -11.89
CA PHE A 90 7.81 -11.90 -10.75
C PHE A 90 7.87 -13.43 -10.74
N ASP A 91 8.99 -13.98 -10.31
CA ASP A 91 9.05 -15.40 -9.98
C ASP A 91 8.12 -15.71 -8.80
N GLN A 92 7.53 -16.90 -8.75
CA GLN A 92 6.54 -17.25 -7.72
C GLN A 92 7.04 -17.06 -6.28
N LYS A 93 8.34 -17.31 -6.05
CA LYS A 93 8.98 -17.09 -4.75
C LYS A 93 9.09 -15.60 -4.45
N GLU A 94 9.64 -14.83 -5.39
CA GLU A 94 9.84 -13.38 -5.25
C GLU A 94 8.51 -12.66 -5.02
N LEU A 95 7.47 -13.01 -5.78
CA LEU A 95 6.12 -12.47 -5.64
C LEU A 95 5.54 -12.74 -4.25
N ARG A 96 5.68 -13.98 -3.77
CA ARG A 96 5.17 -14.40 -2.46
C ARG A 96 5.85 -13.62 -1.34
N ASP A 97 7.18 -13.49 -1.41
CA ASP A 97 7.97 -12.76 -0.42
C ASP A 97 7.60 -11.27 -0.45
N THR A 98 7.48 -10.68 -1.64
CA THR A 98 7.01 -9.30 -1.85
C THR A 98 5.67 -9.07 -1.19
N ILE A 99 4.67 -9.87 -1.53
CA ILE A 99 3.31 -9.72 -1.05
C ILE A 99 3.21 -9.96 0.46
N ASN A 100 3.97 -10.90 1.01
CA ASN A 100 3.97 -11.14 2.46
C ASN A 100 4.63 -9.99 3.23
N GLN A 101 5.68 -9.40 2.66
CA GLN A 101 6.41 -8.28 3.26
C GLN A 101 5.58 -7.00 3.26
N ILE A 102 4.94 -6.66 2.13
CA ILE A 102 4.13 -5.44 2.01
C ILE A 102 2.69 -5.63 2.54
N GLY A 103 2.15 -6.84 2.43
CA GLY A 103 0.78 -7.20 2.81
C GLY A 103 0.67 -7.74 4.24
N ALA A 104 1.64 -7.42 5.10
CA ALA A 104 1.62 -7.86 6.51
C ALA A 104 0.37 -7.35 7.25
N ARG A 105 -0.11 -6.14 6.91
CA ARG A 105 -1.35 -5.55 7.43
C ARG A 105 -2.09 -4.87 6.29
N CYS A 106 -3.30 -5.34 5.99
CA CYS A 106 -4.19 -4.72 5.02
C CYS A 106 -5.50 -4.33 5.69
N ILE A 107 -6.06 -3.21 5.27
CA ILE A 107 -7.36 -2.71 5.68
C ILE A 107 -8.16 -2.49 4.40
N LEU A 108 -9.39 -2.99 4.38
CA LEU A 108 -10.32 -2.70 3.29
C LEU A 108 -11.05 -1.40 3.61
N ILE A 109 -10.95 -0.42 2.72
CA ILE A 109 -11.64 0.87 2.85
C ILE A 109 -12.89 0.80 1.98
N ASN A 110 -14.06 0.77 2.62
CA ASN A 110 -15.33 0.91 1.92
C ASN A 110 -15.63 2.41 1.71
N PRO A 111 -16.01 2.83 0.50
CA PRO A 111 -16.26 4.24 0.20
C PRO A 111 -17.36 4.86 1.08
N GLU A 112 -18.32 4.07 1.55
CA GLU A 112 -19.41 4.50 2.44
C GLU A 112 -18.93 5.06 3.80
N LEU A 113 -17.70 4.74 4.23
CA LEU A 113 -17.08 5.34 5.42
C LEU A 113 -16.55 6.76 5.15
N GLY A 114 -16.26 7.11 3.90
CA GLY A 114 -15.83 8.46 3.51
C GLY A 114 -16.94 9.49 3.64
N ASP A 115 -18.18 9.10 3.39
CA ASP A 115 -19.35 9.96 3.55
C ASP A 115 -19.63 10.24 5.04
N LEU A 116 -19.49 9.23 5.91
CA LEU A 116 -19.63 9.39 7.37
C LEU A 116 -18.56 10.31 7.99
N ALA A 117 -17.31 10.25 7.53
CA ALA A 117 -16.24 11.15 8.00
C ALA A 117 -16.46 12.61 7.55
N SER A 118 -17.03 12.80 6.35
CA SER A 118 -17.36 14.11 5.80
C SER A 118 -18.55 14.76 6.53
N ASP A 119 -19.57 13.97 6.88
CA ASP A 119 -20.72 14.43 7.67
C ASP A 119 -20.33 14.86 9.10
N THR A 120 -19.35 14.19 9.70
CA THR A 120 -18.87 14.53 11.06
C THR A 120 -18.14 15.89 11.09
N LEU A 121 -17.43 16.23 10.02
CA LEU A 121 -16.75 17.53 9.87
C LEU A 121 -17.73 18.69 9.63
N HIS A 122 -18.86 18.45 8.95
CA HIS A 122 -19.89 19.46 8.79
C HIS A 122 -20.70 19.71 10.07
N THR A 123 -20.88 18.69 10.91
CA THR A 123 -21.70 18.79 12.12
C THR A 123 -21.01 19.60 13.23
N THR A 124 -19.68 19.62 13.29
CA THR A 124 -18.93 20.40 14.30
C THR A 124 -18.78 21.90 13.97
N SER A 125 -19.09 22.30 12.74
CA SER A 125 -19.09 23.71 12.30
C SER A 125 -20.38 24.48 12.64
N ARG A 126 -21.38 23.79 13.21
CA ARG A 126 -22.65 24.38 13.65
C ARG A 126 -22.88 24.11 15.12
N LEU A 127 -22.18 24.84 15.97
CA LEU A 127 -22.64 25.09 17.33
C LEU A 127 -23.12 26.56 17.42
N PRO A 128 -24.27 26.83 18.06
CA PRO A 128 -24.81 28.17 18.23
C PRO A 128 -23.94 29.06 19.12
#